data_AF-A0A831KNW6-F1
#
_entry.id   AF-A0A831KNW6-F1
#
_cell.length_a   1.000
_cell.length_b   1.000
_cell.length_c   1.000
_cell.angle_alpha   90.00
_cell.angle_beta   90.00
_cell.angle_gamma   90.00
#
_symmetry.space_group_name_H-M   'P 1'
#
loop_
_entity.id
_entity.type
_entity.pdbx_description
1 polymer ?
#
loop_
_entity_poly.entity_id
_entity_poly.type
_entity_poly.pdbx_seq_one_letter_code
_entity_poly.pdbx_strand_id
1 'polypeptide(L)'
;MIYLYAVVLIALLCSFMADRSKTCKALRITIKRFGHILPAFVGMLVLVSIILTLIPNRLIVQFLGRSNMLTGTLIASFFGSITLMPGFIAYPLCGILLKKGVSYTV
;
A
#
# COMPACT_ATOMS: atom_id res chain seq x y z
N MET A 1 -16.73 -3.90 -3.36
CA MET A 1 -16.44 -3.05 -2.18
C MET A 1 -17.61 -3.01 -1.20
N ILE A 2 -18.85 -2.76 -1.65
CA ILE A 2 -20.02 -2.65 -0.75
C ILE A 2 -20.28 -3.93 0.07
N TYR A 3 -20.14 -5.11 -0.55
CA TYR A 3 -20.34 -6.40 0.14
C TYR A 3 -19.34 -6.64 1.28
N LEU A 4 -18.07 -6.28 1.07
CA LEU A 4 -17.03 -6.39 2.11
C LEU A 4 -17.36 -5.50 3.31
N TYR A 5 -17.78 -4.25 3.06
CA TYR A 5 -18.18 -3.34 4.13
C TYR A 5 -19.42 -3.84 4.88
N ALA A 6 -20.40 -4.41 4.17
CA ALA A 6 -21.58 -5.01 4.80
C ALA A 6 -21.20 -6.18 5.73
N VAL A 7 -20.33 -7.09 5.27
CA VAL A 7 -19.85 -8.22 6.08
C VAL A 7 -19.10 -7.74 7.32
N VAL A 8 -18.22 -6.74 7.18
CA VAL A 8 -17.48 -6.17 8.31
C VAL A 8 -18.43 -5.52 9.31
N LEU A 9 -19.44 -4.77 8.85
CA LEU A 9 -20.42 -4.13 9.71
C LEU A 9 -21.22 -5.18 10.51
N ILE A 10 -21.69 -6.24 9.84
CA ILE A 10 -22.44 -7.33 10.47
C ILE A 10 -21.56 -8.04 11.50
N ALA A 11 -20.31 -8.37 11.15
CA ALA A 11 -19.38 -9.01 12.07
C ALA A 11 -19.07 -8.13 13.29
N LEU A 12 -18.95 -6.81 13.09
CA LEU A 12 -18.76 -5.85 14.17
C LEU A 12 -19.97 -5.79 15.10
N LEU A 13 -21.19 -5.77 14.54
CA LEU A 13 -22.43 -5.78 15.30
C LEU A 13 -22.58 -7.09 16.09
N CYS A 14 -22.32 -8.24 15.47
CA CYS A 14 -22.32 -9.53 16.15
C CYS A 14 -21.28 -9.57 17.29
N SER A 15 -20.06 -9.07 17.04
CA SER A 15 -19.02 -8.96 18.08
C SER A 15 -19.47 -8.05 19.23
N PHE A 16 -20.10 -6.92 18.92
CA PHE A 16 -20.59 -5.97 19.91
C PHE A 16 -21.75 -6.54 20.74
N MET A 17 -22.63 -7.33 20.14
CA MET A 17 -23.68 -8.05 20.86
C MET A 17 -23.11 -9.16 21.76
N ALA A 18 -22.05 -9.83 21.33
CA ALA A 18 -21.41 -10.89 22.09
C ALA A 18 -20.64 -10.36 23.32
N ASP A 19 -19.83 -9.31 23.16
CA ASP A 19 -19.07 -8.73 24.27
C ASP A 19 -18.66 -7.27 23.98
N ARG A 20 -19.52 -6.32 24.38
CA ARG A 20 -19.27 -4.88 24.21
C ARG A 20 -17.93 -4.43 24.80
N SER A 21 -17.53 -5.00 25.94
CA SER A 21 -16.30 -4.62 26.63
C SER A 21 -15.07 -5.01 25.81
N LYS A 22 -15.04 -6.26 25.30
CA LYS A 22 -13.97 -6.72 24.41
C LYS A 22 -13.94 -5.96 23.10
N THR A 23 -15.09 -5.71 22.47
CA THR A 23 -15.15 -4.96 21.20
C THR A 23 -14.63 -3.52 21.37
N CYS A 24 -15.05 -2.81 22.42
CA CYS A 24 -14.53 -1.46 22.71
C CYS A 24 -13.02 -1.46 23.00
N LYS A 25 -12.52 -2.46 23.73
CA LYS A 25 -11.08 -2.61 23.99
C LYS A 25 -10.30 -2.86 22.71
N ALA A 26 -10.81 -3.73 21.84
CA ALA A 26 -10.21 -4.01 20.53
C ALA A 26 -10.17 -2.75 19.65
N LEU A 27 -11.28 -2.00 19.54
CA LEU A 27 -11.31 -0.73 18.80
C LEU A 27 -10.28 0.27 19.31
N ARG A 28 -10.15 0.42 20.64
CA ARG A 28 -9.18 1.34 21.24
C ARG A 28 -7.74 0.93 20.89
N ILE A 29 -7.43 -0.37 20.93
CA ILE A 29 -6.11 -0.88 20.52
C ILE A 29 -5.87 -0.59 19.04
N THR A 30 -6.85 -0.84 18.18
CA THR A 30 -6.75 -0.60 16.74
C THR A 30 -6.49 0.87 16.44
N ILE A 31 -7.27 1.80 17.02
CA ILE A 31 -7.09 3.24 16.81
C ILE A 31 -5.71 3.69 17.28
N LYS A 32 -5.27 3.24 18.46
CA LYS A 32 -3.94 3.58 18.99
C LYS A 32 -2.81 3.06 18.08
N ARG A 33 -2.90 1.80 17.64
CA ARG A 33 -1.91 1.20 16.73
C ARG A 33 -1.92 1.87 15.36
N PHE A 34 -3.11 2.16 14.83
CA PHE A 34 -3.27 2.87 13.57
C PHE A 34 -2.64 4.26 13.64
N GLY A 35 -2.88 5.01 14.72
CA GLY A 35 -2.27 6.31 14.95
C GLY A 35 -0.74 6.28 15.06
N HIS A 36 -0.14 5.14 15.45
CA HIS A 36 1.32 4.99 15.47
C HIS A 36 1.90 4.67 14.08
N ILE A 37 1.15 3.96 13.23
CA ILE A 37 1.58 3.58 11.86
C ILE A 37 1.34 4.75 10.88
N LEU A 38 0.29 5.54 11.10
CA LEU A 38 -0.17 6.58 10.19
C LEU A 38 0.90 7.63 9.85
N PRO A 39 1.69 8.19 10.80
CA PRO A 39 2.69 9.20 10.48
C PRO A 39 3.79 8.67 9.56
N ALA A 40 4.29 7.47 9.85
CA ALA A 40 5.30 6.81 9.02
C ALA A 40 4.74 6.46 7.62
N PHE A 41 3.50 5.98 7.57
CA PHE A 41 2.80 5.68 6.32
C PHE A 41 2.65 6.92 5.43
N VAL A 42 2.12 8.01 5.99
CA VAL A 42 1.92 9.28 5.28
C VAL A 42 3.25 9.89 4.86
N GLY A 43 4.24 9.93 5.76
CA GLY A 43 5.57 10.45 5.46
C GLY A 43 6.23 9.70 4.29
N MET A 44 6.11 8.38 4.25
CA MET A 44 6.65 7.60 3.14
C MET A 44 5.88 7.83 1.83
N LEU A 45 4.54 7.92 1.86
CA LEU A 45 3.75 8.26 0.67
C LEU A 45 4.08 9.65 0.11
N VAL A 46 4.30 10.63 0.98
CA VAL A 46 4.70 11.99 0.58
C VAL A 46 6.08 11.94 -0.09
N LEU A 47 7.07 11.31 0.54
CA LEU A 47 8.42 11.19 0.00
C LEU A 47 8.43 10.50 -1.37
N VAL A 48 7.70 9.39 -1.48
CA VAL A 48 7.49 8.65 -2.73
C VAL A 48 6.85 9.53 -3.79
N SER A 49 5.79 10.26 -3.44
CA SER A 49 5.07 11.13 -4.38
C SER A 49 5.96 12.27 -4.88
N ILE A 50 6.79 12.85 -4.01
CA ILE A 50 7.79 13.86 -4.39
C ILE A 50 8.76 13.25 -5.40
N ILE A 51 9.38 12.12 -5.08
CA ILE A 51 10.33 11.43 -5.98
C ILE A 51 9.68 11.13 -7.34
N LEU A 52 8.47 10.55 -7.32
CA LEU A 52 7.72 10.22 -8.54
C LEU A 52 7.29 11.44 -9.36
N THR A 53 7.19 12.62 -8.73
CA THR A 53 6.86 13.87 -9.42
C THR A 53 8.11 14.50 -10.03
N LEU A 54 9.25 14.41 -9.36
CA LEU A 54 10.53 14.88 -9.89
C LEU A 54 11.02 14.02 -11.06
N ILE A 55 10.72 12.73 -11.07
CA ILE A 55 11.12 11.82 -12.15
C ILE A 55 10.14 11.95 -13.33
N PRO A 56 10.63 12.28 -14.55
CA PRO A 56 9.81 12.30 -15.76
C PRO A 56 9.16 10.95 -16.02
N ASN A 57 7.85 10.95 -16.32
CA ASN A 57 7.11 9.71 -16.58
C ASN A 57 7.72 8.88 -17.73
N ARG A 58 8.33 9.53 -18.72
CA ARG A 58 9.05 8.87 -19.82
C ARG A 58 10.14 7.94 -19.32
N LEU A 59 10.90 8.33 -18.29
CA LEU A 59 11.96 7.48 -17.72
C LEU A 59 11.36 6.28 -16.99
N ILE A 60 10.29 6.48 -16.22
CA ILE A 60 9.58 5.41 -15.51
C ILE A 60 9.10 4.35 -16.50
N VAL A 61 8.43 4.77 -17.58
CA VAL A 61 7.93 3.85 -18.62
C VAL A 61 9.07 3.24 -19.44
N GLN A 62 10.16 3.98 -19.67
CA GLN A 62 11.32 3.45 -20.39
C GLN A 62 12.02 2.33 -19.61
N PHE A 63 12.19 2.46 -18.29
CA PHE A 63 12.91 1.45 -17.50
C PHE A 63 12.01 0.37 -16.90
N LEU A 64 10.78 0.71 -16.49
CA LEU A 64 9.86 -0.20 -15.79
C LEU A 64 8.56 -0.47 -16.60
N GLY A 65 8.40 0.11 -17.78
CA GLY A 65 7.22 -0.09 -18.62
C GLY A 65 7.26 -1.36 -19.45
N ARG A 66 6.15 -1.60 -20.15
CA ARG A 66 5.88 -2.87 -20.87
C ARG A 66 6.82 -3.14 -22.05
N SER A 67 7.49 -2.12 -22.60
CA SER A 67 8.44 -2.30 -23.71
C SER A 67 9.75 -2.98 -23.26
N ASN A 68 10.10 -2.89 -21.98
CA ASN A 68 11.38 -3.34 -21.43
C ASN A 68 11.20 -4.34 -20.27
N MET A 69 10.27 -5.29 -20.41
CA MET A 69 9.90 -6.22 -19.32
C MET A 69 11.10 -7.01 -18.77
N LEU A 70 12.00 -7.51 -19.63
CA LEU A 70 13.12 -8.33 -19.19
C LEU A 70 14.14 -7.54 -18.36
N THR A 71 14.58 -6.39 -18.87
CA THR A 71 15.53 -5.51 -18.19
C THR A 71 14.90 -4.82 -16.97
N GLY A 72 13.63 -4.42 -17.08
CA GLY A 72 12.86 -3.84 -15.98
C GLY A 72 12.74 -4.80 -14.81
N THR A 73 12.32 -6.05 -15.04
CA THR A 73 12.22 -7.07 -13.98
C THR A 73 13.58 -7.40 -13.36
N LEU A 74 14.67 -7.46 -14.13
CA LEU A 74 16.02 -7.66 -13.58
C LEU A 74 16.44 -6.51 -12.64
N ILE A 75 16.25 -5.26 -13.07
CA ILE A 75 16.59 -4.08 -12.26
C ILE A 75 15.69 -4.00 -11.03
N ALA A 76 14.37 -4.16 -11.21
CA ALA A 76 13.41 -4.08 -10.12
C ALA A 76 13.60 -5.20 -9.09
N SER A 77 13.88 -6.43 -9.53
CA SER A 77 14.15 -7.55 -8.61
C SER A 77 15.46 -7.37 -7.85
N PHE A 78 16.52 -6.85 -8.51
CA PHE A 78 17.77 -6.52 -7.85
C PHE A 78 17.58 -5.48 -6.75
N PHE A 79 17.01 -4.30 -7.06
CA PHE A 79 16.77 -3.26 -6.07
C PHE A 79 15.72 -3.67 -5.03
N GLY A 80 14.70 -4.42 -5.43
CA GLY A 80 13.66 -4.96 -4.57
C GLY A 80 14.20 -5.96 -3.56
N SER A 81 15.19 -6.77 -3.93
CA SER A 81 15.84 -7.72 -3.01
C SER A 81 16.59 -7.04 -1.86
N ILE A 82 17.06 -5.81 -2.08
CA ILE A 82 17.78 -5.01 -1.10
C ILE A 82 16.81 -4.17 -0.26
N THR A 83 15.67 -3.78 -0.83
CA THR A 83 14.73 -2.83 -0.22
C THR A 83 13.72 -3.52 0.69
N LEU A 84 13.82 -3.27 1.99
CA LEU A 84 12.78 -3.66 2.97
C LEU A 84 11.76 -2.54 3.12
N MET A 85 10.60 -2.71 2.47
CA MET A 85 9.48 -1.78 2.56
C MET A 85 8.29 -2.47 3.25
N PRO A 86 7.66 -1.87 4.27
CA PRO A 86 6.48 -2.45 4.88
C PRO A 86 5.34 -2.62 3.86
N GLY A 87 4.68 -3.78 3.88
CA GLY A 87 3.67 -4.13 2.86
C GLY A 87 2.55 -3.10 2.71
N PHE A 88 2.08 -2.52 3.82
CA PHE A 88 1.03 -1.49 3.79
C PHE A 88 1.42 -0.23 2.99
N ILE A 89 2.71 0.02 2.79
CA ILE A 89 3.24 1.13 1.97
C ILE A 89 3.48 0.67 0.52
N ALA A 90 3.95 -0.56 0.34
CA ALA A 90 4.27 -1.11 -0.97
C ALA A 90 3.02 -1.20 -1.86
N TYR A 91 1.88 -1.65 -1.33
CA TYR A 91 0.67 -1.84 -2.16
C TYR A 91 0.14 -0.53 -2.80
N PRO A 92 -0.06 0.58 -2.05
CA PRO A 92 -0.45 1.84 -2.68
C PRO A 92 0.58 2.34 -3.71
N LEU A 93 1.87 2.17 -3.43
CA LEU A 93 2.95 2.59 -4.30
C LEU A 93 2.94 1.83 -5.64
N CYS A 94 2.77 0.51 -5.60
CA CYS A 94 2.58 -0.32 -6.80
C CYS A 94 1.37 0.16 -7.62
N GLY A 95 0.26 0.51 -6.95
CA GLY A 95 -0.92 1.06 -7.62
C GLY A 95 -0.65 2.39 -8.34
N ILE A 96 0.17 3.27 -7.74
CA ILE A 96 0.57 4.55 -8.36
C ILE A 96 1.48 4.30 -9.56
N LEU A 97 2.47 3.42 -9.45
CA LEU A 97 3.39 3.05 -10.54
C LEU A 97 2.64 2.40 -11.71
N LEU A 98 1.71 1.50 -11.41
CA LEU A 98 0.85 0.88 -12.41
C LEU A 98 0.04 1.93 -13.19
N LYS A 99 -0.54 2.91 -12.49
CA LYS A 99 -1.23 4.05 -13.15
C LYS A 99 -0.30 4.90 -14.01
N LYS A 100 1.00 4.93 -13.72
CA LYS A 100 2.02 5.61 -14.53
C LYS A 100 2.49 4.81 -15.75
N GLY A 101 2.08 3.55 -15.89
CA GLY A 101 2.39 2.70 -17.04
C GLY A 101 3.44 1.61 -16.78
N VAL A 102 3.79 1.37 -15.52
CA VAL A 102 4.64 0.24 -15.11
C VAL A 102 3.90 -1.08 -15.31
N SER A 103 4.61 -2.12 -15.73
CA SER A 103 4.02 -3.45 -15.95
C SER A 103 3.78 -4.20 -14.64
N TYR A 104 2.78 -5.07 -14.59
CA TYR A 104 2.48 -5.92 -13.41
C TYR A 104 3.60 -6.90 -13.04
N THR A 105 4.48 -7.22 -13.99
CA THR A 105 5.56 -8.20 -13.82
C THR A 105 6.84 -7.60 -13.22
N VAL A 106 6.87 -6.28 -13.00
CA VAL A 106 8.05 -5.51 -12.60
C VAL A 106 7.88 -5.02 -11.16
#